data_AF-A0A7X7H969-F1
#
_entry.id   AF-A0A7X7H969-F1
#
_cell.length_a   1.000
_cell.length_b   1.000
_cell.length_c   1.000
_cell.angle_alpha   90.00
_cell.angle_beta   90.00
_cell.angle_gamma   90.00
#
_symmetry.space_group_name_H-M   'P 1'
#
loop_
_entity.id
_entity.type
_entity.pdbx_description
1 polymer ?
#
loop_
_entity_poly.entity_id
_entity_poly.type
_entity_poly.pdbx_seq_one_letter_code
_entity_poly.pdbx_strand_id
1 'polypeptide(L)'
;MTEVINKELINTRFLFSLLLLFCFAANSIAQTYSINGKVLGEGKPLENVVVTDGRNVTVTNAEGVYTLDVSPYSTFVYLSTPTGYLPNDSLNVPLFFKPLNGVVDSVYDFELIKNEKNDYNHIVLVQADPQFFREEQFDLYEEVIDDCIETIASYKHQDVFGIDCGDLTADRSDFYSPYINILNKTGVPFYRVLGNHDMENGGRTKEESVHQFESYFGPSNYSFNRGNAHYIVLNNVYYLGRPYSYMGYIDEQTYSWIKQDLSYVPEGTLVFVAMHIPGRLT
;
A
#
# COMPACT_ATOMS: atom_id res chain seq x y z
N MET A 1 44.54 50.73 -8.77
CA MET A 1 43.38 49.97 -9.29
C MET A 1 43.57 48.47 -9.19
N THR A 2 44.74 47.93 -9.53
CA THR A 2 45.03 46.47 -9.53
C THR A 2 44.97 45.81 -8.14
N GLU A 3 45.32 46.53 -7.08
CA GLU A 3 45.30 46.01 -5.69
C GLU A 3 43.88 45.86 -5.10
N VAL A 4 42.95 46.74 -5.50
CA VAL A 4 41.55 46.71 -5.03
C VAL A 4 40.80 45.54 -5.67
N ILE A 5 41.05 45.29 -6.96
CA ILE A 5 40.46 44.17 -7.71
C ILE A 5 40.91 42.82 -7.13
N ASN A 6 42.16 42.70 -6.68
CA ASN A 6 42.65 41.47 -6.06
C ASN A 6 42.02 41.18 -4.69
N LYS A 7 41.76 42.21 -3.86
CA LYS A 7 41.06 42.04 -2.57
C LYS A 7 39.60 41.62 -2.76
N GLU A 8 38.90 42.18 -3.75
CA GLU A 8 37.54 41.77 -4.08
C GLU A 8 37.47 40.34 -4.63
N LEU A 9 38.41 39.94 -5.50
CA LEU A 9 38.48 38.56 -6.01
C LEU A 9 38.76 37.53 -4.90
N ILE A 10 39.65 37.87 -3.96
CA ILE A 10 39.99 37.00 -2.82
C ILE A 10 38.78 36.85 -1.89
N ASN A 11 38.08 37.95 -1.58
CA ASN A 11 36.85 37.91 -0.77
C ASN A 11 35.72 37.14 -1.46
N THR A 12 35.59 37.26 -2.78
CA THR A 12 34.56 36.54 -3.56
C THR A 12 34.84 35.04 -3.63
N ARG A 13 36.11 34.63 -3.78
CA ARG A 13 36.52 33.23 -3.71
C ARG A 13 36.37 32.64 -2.31
N PHE A 14 36.63 33.42 -1.26
CA PHE A 14 36.40 33.00 0.13
C PHE A 14 34.91 32.83 0.42
N LEU A 15 34.05 33.74 -0.04
CA LEU A 15 32.59 33.62 0.06
C LEU A 15 32.06 32.40 -0.71
N PHE A 16 32.53 32.15 -1.93
CA PHE A 16 32.13 30.98 -2.72
C PHE A 16 32.57 29.66 -2.07
N SER A 17 33.77 29.63 -1.46
CA SER A 17 34.27 28.47 -0.72
C SER A 17 33.48 28.22 0.56
N LEU A 18 33.05 29.28 1.26
CA LEU A 18 32.20 29.19 2.44
C LEU A 18 30.77 28.74 2.07
N LEU A 19 30.25 29.17 0.93
CA LEU A 19 28.94 28.74 0.40
C LEU A 19 28.96 27.25 0.01
N LEU A 20 30.05 26.78 -0.61
CA LEU A 20 30.27 25.36 -0.92
C LEU A 20 30.39 24.52 0.36
N LEU A 21 31.10 25.00 1.39
CA LEU A 21 31.18 24.34 2.70
C LEU A 21 29.83 24.27 3.43
N PHE A 22 28.96 25.28 3.29
CA PHE A 22 27.58 25.25 3.79
C PHE A 22 26.67 24.33 2.96
N CYS A 23 26.90 24.19 1.65
CA CYS A 23 26.17 23.25 0.81
C CYS A 23 26.57 21.79 1.06
N PHE A 24 27.81 21.52 1.48
CA PHE A 24 28.25 20.16 1.85
C PHE A 24 27.79 19.72 3.25
N ALA A 25 27.40 20.64 4.13
CA ALA A 25 26.97 20.35 5.50
C ALA A 25 25.45 20.25 5.68
N ALA A 26 24.66 20.47 4.62
CA ALA A 26 23.21 20.29 4.63
C ALA A 26 22.80 19.08 3.78
N ASN A 27 23.44 17.93 3.99
CA ASN A 27 22.74 16.68 3.75
C ASN A 27 21.71 16.53 4.87
N SER A 28 20.56 17.17 4.70
CA SER A 28 19.34 16.78 5.41
C SER A 28 18.97 15.39 4.90
N ILE A 29 19.67 14.36 5.37
CA ILE A 29 19.13 13.00 5.34
C ILE A 29 17.84 13.15 6.13
N ALA A 30 16.70 12.99 5.46
CA ALA A 30 15.41 12.94 6.15
C ALA A 30 15.57 11.92 7.27
N GLN A 31 15.57 12.39 8.52
CA GLN A 31 15.96 11.56 9.64
C GLN A 31 14.91 10.48 9.80
N THR A 32 15.26 9.26 9.40
CA THR A 32 14.44 8.08 9.68
C THR A 32 14.35 7.91 11.19
N TYR A 33 13.29 7.25 11.64
CA TYR A 33 13.16 6.85 13.03
C TYR A 33 12.87 5.36 13.12
N SER A 34 13.43 4.71 14.13
CA SER A 34 13.24 3.29 14.35
C SER A 34 11.87 3.02 15.00
N ILE A 35 11.20 1.98 14.52
CA ILE A 35 10.05 1.35 15.17
C ILE A 35 10.33 -0.13 15.40
N ASN A 36 9.59 -0.74 16.31
CA ASN A 36 9.73 -2.16 16.63
C ASN A 36 8.36 -2.84 16.66
N GLY A 37 8.33 -4.17 16.63
CA GLY A 37 7.10 -4.90 16.85
C GLY A 37 7.29 -6.41 16.77
N LYS A 38 6.20 -7.13 16.97
CA LYS A 38 6.11 -8.57 16.79
C LYS A 38 5.01 -8.95 15.83
N VAL A 39 5.23 -10.00 15.05
CA VAL A 39 4.17 -10.68 14.30
C VAL A 39 3.95 -12.06 14.90
N LEU A 40 2.71 -12.30 15.32
CA LEU A 40 2.27 -13.54 15.89
C LEU A 40 1.16 -14.16 15.02
N GLY A 41 1.04 -15.48 15.07
CA GLY A 41 -0.06 -16.24 14.50
C GLY A 41 -0.60 -17.22 15.53
N GLU A 42 -1.83 -17.00 15.99
CA GLU A 42 -2.45 -17.74 17.10
C GLU A 42 -1.57 -17.71 18.38
N GLY A 43 -1.01 -16.53 18.69
CA GLY A 43 -0.15 -16.29 19.84
C GLY A 43 1.27 -16.88 19.72
N LYS A 44 1.64 -17.46 18.58
CA LYS A 44 2.99 -18.00 18.32
C LYS A 44 3.80 -17.05 17.44
N PRO A 45 5.11 -16.89 17.66
CA PRO A 45 5.94 -16.06 16.82
C PRO A 45 5.97 -16.58 15.38
N LEU A 46 5.88 -15.66 14.42
CA LEU A 46 6.03 -15.96 13.00
C LEU A 46 7.35 -15.37 12.50
N GLU A 47 8.24 -16.25 12.04
CA GLU A 47 9.53 -15.87 11.44
C GLU A 47 9.36 -15.53 9.95
N ASN A 48 10.25 -14.68 9.42
CA ASN A 48 10.33 -14.30 8.01
C ASN A 48 9.07 -13.62 7.46
N VAL A 49 8.24 -13.00 8.31
CA VAL A 49 7.13 -12.17 7.85
C VAL A 49 7.68 -10.83 7.39
N VAL A 50 7.39 -10.46 6.14
CA VAL A 50 7.82 -9.19 5.55
C VAL A 50 7.02 -8.04 6.16
N VAL A 51 7.73 -7.02 6.64
CA VAL A 51 7.18 -5.79 7.23
C VAL A 51 7.74 -4.59 6.51
N THR A 52 6.90 -3.62 6.17
CA THR A 52 7.29 -2.45 5.38
C THR A 52 6.54 -1.19 5.79
N ASP A 53 7.12 -0.03 5.48
CA ASP A 53 6.47 1.29 5.52
C ASP A 53 6.14 1.83 4.13
N GLY A 54 6.26 1.00 3.08
CA GLY A 54 6.12 1.39 1.67
C GLY A 54 7.37 2.03 1.05
N ARG A 55 8.49 2.04 1.78
CA ARG A 55 9.80 2.48 1.28
C ARG A 55 10.90 1.50 1.66
N ASN A 56 10.96 1.17 2.94
CA ASN A 56 11.88 0.26 3.56
C ASN A 56 11.17 -1.07 3.87
N VAL A 57 11.91 -2.16 3.79
CA VAL A 57 11.38 -3.51 4.04
C VAL A 57 12.32 -4.24 5.00
N THR A 58 11.75 -4.98 5.93
CA THR A 58 12.45 -5.86 6.88
C THR A 58 11.67 -7.17 7.02
N VAL A 59 12.21 -8.13 7.76
CA VAL A 59 11.51 -9.38 8.10
C VAL A 59 11.59 -9.67 9.59
N THR A 60 10.61 -10.39 10.11
CA THR A 60 10.65 -10.88 11.49
C THR A 60 11.69 -11.97 11.68
N ASN A 61 12.30 -12.01 12.88
CA ASN A 61 13.22 -13.05 13.30
C ASN A 61 12.47 -14.29 13.88
N ALA A 62 13.20 -15.27 14.40
CA ALA A 62 12.66 -16.51 14.97
C ALA A 62 11.70 -16.28 16.17
N GLU A 63 11.84 -15.17 16.90
CA GLU A 63 10.94 -14.75 17.97
C GLU A 63 9.78 -13.88 17.47
N GLY A 64 9.60 -13.76 16.15
CA GLY A 64 8.58 -12.94 15.51
C GLY A 64 8.85 -11.44 15.60
N VAL A 65 10.03 -11.02 16.08
CA VAL A 65 10.38 -9.62 16.31
C VAL A 65 10.92 -8.98 15.04
N TYR A 66 10.54 -7.73 14.77
CA TYR A 66 11.14 -6.90 13.74
C TYR A 66 11.52 -5.52 14.28
N THR A 67 12.50 -4.91 13.62
CA THR A 67 12.86 -3.49 13.74
C THR A 67 12.90 -2.91 12.33
N LEU A 68 12.34 -1.72 12.15
CA LEU A 68 12.26 -1.03 10.87
C LEU A 68 12.62 0.45 11.05
N ASP A 69 13.58 0.93 10.27
CA ASP A 69 13.83 2.36 10.11
C ASP A 69 12.80 2.93 9.16
N VAL A 70 11.94 3.81 9.67
CA VAL A 70 10.78 4.35 8.96
C VAL A 70 11.11 5.74 8.43
N SER A 71 10.67 6.00 7.20
CA SER A 71 10.75 7.34 6.61
C SER A 71 9.72 8.27 7.25
N PRO A 72 10.07 9.55 7.52
CA PRO A 72 9.12 10.52 8.08
C PRO A 72 7.93 10.84 7.16
N TYR A 73 7.97 10.40 5.89
CA TYR A 73 6.90 10.56 4.91
C TYR A 73 5.97 9.33 4.81
N SER A 74 6.25 8.27 5.56
CA SER A 74 5.46 7.03 5.52
C SER A 74 4.25 7.15 6.45
N THR A 75 3.07 6.71 5.98
CA THR A 75 1.80 6.84 6.70
C THR A 75 1.41 5.57 7.46
N PHE A 76 1.94 4.41 7.05
CA PHE A 76 1.63 3.12 7.65
C PHE A 76 2.88 2.27 7.87
N VAL A 77 2.80 1.34 8.83
CA VAL A 77 3.59 0.11 8.85
C VAL A 77 2.65 -1.05 8.59
N TYR A 78 3.05 -2.01 7.75
CA TYR A 78 2.17 -3.08 7.30
C TYR A 78 2.93 -4.32 6.87
N LEU A 79 2.19 -5.42 6.77
CA LEU A 79 2.72 -6.74 6.46
C LEU A 79 2.51 -7.10 4.99
N SER A 80 3.46 -7.83 4.42
CA SER A 80 3.10 -8.83 3.41
C SER A 80 2.60 -10.06 4.14
N THR A 81 1.29 -10.30 4.11
CA THR A 81 0.70 -11.42 4.86
C THR A 81 1.30 -12.74 4.35
N PRO A 82 1.85 -13.62 5.22
CA PRO A 82 2.51 -14.85 4.79
C PRO A 82 1.49 -15.95 4.44
N THR A 83 1.92 -16.91 3.61
CA THR A 83 1.14 -18.11 3.26
C THR A 83 0.61 -18.83 4.50
N GLY A 84 -0.63 -19.33 4.43
CA GLY A 84 -1.28 -20.05 5.53
C GLY A 84 -1.80 -19.16 6.66
N TYR A 85 -1.68 -17.83 6.55
CA TYR A 85 -2.20 -16.87 7.51
C TYR A 85 -3.01 -15.77 6.82
N LEU A 86 -3.91 -15.16 7.57
CA LEU A 86 -4.80 -14.09 7.16
C LEU A 86 -4.67 -12.92 8.15
N PRO A 87 -4.75 -11.65 7.69
CA PRO A 87 -4.95 -10.55 8.61
C PRO A 87 -6.35 -10.66 9.23
N ASN A 88 -6.55 -9.96 10.35
CA ASN A 88 -7.91 -9.62 10.78
C ASN A 88 -8.58 -8.77 9.69
N ASP A 89 -9.91 -8.66 9.72
CA ASP A 89 -10.64 -7.73 8.89
C ASP A 89 -11.66 -6.92 9.68
N SER A 90 -12.15 -5.84 9.06
CA SER A 90 -13.35 -5.13 9.48
C SER A 90 -14.25 -4.94 8.27
N LEU A 91 -15.44 -5.56 8.27
CA LEU A 91 -16.38 -5.53 7.15
C LEU A 91 -15.74 -5.99 5.83
N ASN A 92 -15.00 -7.10 5.86
CA ASN A 92 -14.26 -7.64 4.71
C ASN A 92 -13.17 -6.68 4.15
N VAL A 93 -12.73 -5.69 4.93
CA VAL A 93 -11.53 -4.88 4.65
C VAL A 93 -10.35 -5.46 5.44
N PRO A 94 -9.34 -6.06 4.77
CA PRO A 94 -8.17 -6.64 5.45
C PRO A 94 -7.36 -5.60 6.24
N LEU A 95 -7.07 -5.91 7.51
CA LEU A 95 -6.32 -5.06 8.44
C LEU A 95 -4.88 -5.57 8.65
N PHE A 96 -4.10 -5.54 7.58
CA PHE A 96 -2.67 -5.92 7.58
C PHE A 96 -1.74 -4.73 7.88
N PHE A 97 -2.30 -3.57 8.25
CA PHE A 97 -1.58 -2.31 8.42
C PHE A 97 -1.93 -1.62 9.74
N LYS A 98 -1.06 -0.71 10.17
CA LYS A 98 -1.28 0.20 11.29
C LYS A 98 -0.78 1.60 10.93
N PRO A 99 -1.54 2.67 11.27
CA PRO A 99 -1.11 4.03 11.01
C PRO A 99 0.10 4.38 11.87
N LEU A 100 1.10 5.01 11.25
CA LEU A 100 2.26 5.54 11.93
C LEU A 100 1.91 6.88 12.60
N ASN A 101 2.41 7.08 13.81
CA ASN A 101 2.20 8.30 14.60
C ASN A 101 3.43 9.22 14.68
N GLY A 102 4.53 8.88 14.00
CA GLY A 102 5.78 9.64 14.03
C GLY A 102 6.58 9.56 15.34
N VAL A 103 6.24 8.62 16.24
CA VAL A 103 6.90 8.48 17.54
C VAL A 103 8.01 7.41 17.48
N VAL A 104 9.24 7.84 17.79
CA VAL A 104 10.44 6.98 17.87
C VAL A 104 10.24 5.84 18.87
N ASP A 105 10.74 4.65 18.55
CA ASP A 105 10.69 3.44 19.38
C ASP A 105 9.27 2.97 19.74
N SER A 106 8.26 3.42 18.97
CA SER A 106 6.90 2.89 19.08
C SER A 106 6.84 1.42 18.70
N VAL A 107 5.93 0.70 19.36
CA VAL A 107 5.71 -0.73 19.16
C VAL A 107 4.45 -0.96 18.33
N TYR A 108 4.59 -1.71 17.24
CA TYR A 108 3.52 -2.05 16.31
C TYR A 108 3.41 -3.57 16.14
N ASP A 109 2.71 -4.22 17.07
CA ASP A 109 2.50 -5.68 17.01
C ASP A 109 1.37 -6.05 16.04
N PHE A 110 1.47 -7.21 15.40
CA PHE A 110 0.45 -7.79 14.53
C PHE A 110 0.09 -9.20 14.99
N GLU A 111 -1.20 -9.51 14.98
CA GLU A 111 -1.73 -10.85 15.21
C GLU A 111 -2.44 -11.30 13.94
N LEU A 112 -1.98 -12.40 13.37
CA LEU A 112 -2.56 -13.04 12.20
C LEU A 112 -3.40 -14.26 12.61
N ILE A 113 -4.42 -14.53 11.82
CA ILE A 113 -5.29 -15.69 11.97
C ILE A 113 -4.76 -16.78 11.06
N LYS A 114 -4.68 -18.02 11.56
CA LYS A 114 -4.32 -19.15 10.71
C LYS A 114 -5.42 -19.40 9.67
N ASN A 115 -5.06 -19.56 8.41
CA ASN A 115 -6.03 -19.94 7.39
C ASN A 115 -6.40 -21.43 7.57
N GLU A 116 -7.66 -21.69 7.89
CA GLU A 116 -8.18 -23.06 8.04
C GLU A 116 -8.49 -23.73 6.69
N LYS A 117 -8.59 -22.95 5.62
CA LYS A 117 -8.88 -23.42 4.27
C LYS A 117 -7.59 -23.70 3.49
N ASN A 118 -7.70 -24.54 2.45
CA ASN A 118 -6.59 -24.77 1.54
C ASN A 118 -6.39 -23.52 0.64
N ASP A 119 -5.29 -22.81 0.87
CA ASP A 119 -4.91 -21.61 0.11
C ASP A 119 -3.99 -21.90 -1.08
N TYR A 120 -3.53 -23.14 -1.27
CA TYR A 120 -2.72 -23.54 -2.44
C TYR A 120 -3.54 -23.60 -3.74
N ASN A 121 -4.86 -23.76 -3.63
CA ASN A 121 -5.82 -23.77 -4.74
C ASN A 121 -6.96 -22.79 -4.45
N HIS A 122 -6.62 -21.57 -4.04
CA HIS A 122 -7.58 -20.52 -3.72
C HIS A 122 -8.32 -20.03 -4.97
N ILE A 123 -9.46 -19.38 -4.76
CA ILE A 123 -10.26 -18.70 -5.78
C ILE A 123 -10.18 -17.20 -5.56
N VAL A 124 -9.96 -16.46 -6.64
CA VAL A 124 -9.97 -15.00 -6.63
C VAL A 124 -11.19 -14.53 -7.41
N LEU A 125 -12.08 -13.80 -6.75
CA LEU A 125 -13.09 -12.99 -7.43
C LEU A 125 -12.44 -11.69 -7.87
N VAL A 126 -12.69 -11.28 -9.11
CA VAL A 126 -12.15 -10.02 -9.64
C VAL A 126 -13.30 -9.18 -10.17
N GLN A 127 -13.38 -7.95 -9.69
CA GLN A 127 -14.25 -6.93 -10.23
C GLN A 127 -13.47 -5.62 -10.45
N ALA A 128 -14.04 -4.70 -11.23
CA ALA A 128 -13.47 -3.40 -11.50
C ALA A 128 -14.59 -2.42 -11.86
N ASP A 129 -14.34 -1.13 -11.65
CA ASP A 129 -15.18 -0.04 -12.15
C ASP A 129 -16.67 -0.08 -11.75
N PRO A 130 -17.05 -0.41 -10.50
CA PRO A 130 -18.45 -0.32 -10.11
C PRO A 130 -19.00 1.12 -10.18
N GLN A 131 -18.14 2.13 -9.99
CA GLN A 131 -18.40 3.56 -10.29
C GLN A 131 -19.80 4.06 -9.88
N PHE A 132 -20.08 4.09 -8.58
CA PHE A 132 -21.35 4.61 -8.05
C PHE A 132 -21.44 6.14 -8.15
N PHE A 133 -22.16 6.65 -9.14
CA PHE A 133 -22.44 8.09 -9.27
C PHE A 133 -23.61 8.55 -8.38
N ARG A 134 -24.55 7.64 -8.07
CA ARG A 134 -25.79 7.90 -7.31
C ARG A 134 -26.19 6.70 -6.44
N GLU A 135 -26.97 6.96 -5.40
CA GLU A 135 -27.37 5.94 -4.42
C GLU A 135 -28.21 4.80 -5.04
N GLU A 136 -29.03 5.08 -6.05
CA GLU A 136 -29.88 4.06 -6.68
C GLU A 136 -29.06 2.98 -7.43
N GLN A 137 -27.78 3.24 -7.72
CA GLN A 137 -26.90 2.23 -8.33
C GLN A 137 -26.47 1.15 -7.34
N PHE A 138 -26.62 1.39 -6.03
CA PHE A 138 -26.35 0.37 -5.02
C PHE A 138 -27.32 -0.81 -5.14
N ASP A 139 -28.59 -0.57 -5.49
CA ASP A 139 -29.58 -1.63 -5.69
C ASP A 139 -29.16 -2.58 -6.82
N LEU A 140 -28.63 -2.05 -7.92
CA LEU A 140 -28.10 -2.85 -9.04
C LEU A 140 -26.86 -3.65 -8.64
N TYR A 141 -26.03 -3.08 -7.75
CA TYR A 141 -24.85 -3.75 -7.26
C TYR A 141 -25.20 -4.86 -6.26
N GLU A 142 -26.32 -4.78 -5.54
CA GLU A 142 -26.78 -5.90 -4.72
C GLU A 142 -27.02 -7.17 -5.57
N GLU A 143 -27.51 -7.03 -6.81
CA GLU A 143 -27.66 -8.18 -7.73
C GLU A 143 -26.30 -8.82 -8.09
N VAL A 144 -25.26 -8.00 -8.26
CA VAL A 144 -23.88 -8.48 -8.49
C VAL A 144 -23.33 -9.17 -7.24
N ILE A 145 -23.63 -8.65 -6.05
CA ILE A 145 -23.23 -9.27 -4.79
C ILE A 145 -23.94 -10.61 -4.58
N ASP A 146 -25.21 -10.74 -4.94
CA ASP A 146 -25.94 -12.01 -4.88
C ASP A 146 -25.29 -13.08 -5.77
N ASP A 147 -24.88 -12.73 -6.99
CA ASP A 147 -24.13 -13.62 -7.89
C ASP A 147 -22.74 -13.99 -7.30
N CYS A 148 -22.06 -13.04 -6.66
CA CYS A 148 -20.82 -13.32 -5.95
C CYS A 148 -21.03 -14.32 -4.81
N ILE A 149 -22.09 -14.16 -4.01
CA ILE A 149 -22.43 -15.07 -2.90
C ILE A 149 -22.70 -16.48 -3.44
N GLU A 150 -23.48 -16.62 -4.52
CA GLU A 150 -23.72 -17.91 -5.16
C GLU A 150 -22.42 -18.55 -5.67
N THR A 151 -21.57 -17.75 -6.33
CA THR A 151 -20.27 -18.20 -6.81
C THR A 151 -19.38 -18.68 -5.66
N ILE A 152 -19.26 -17.91 -4.57
CA ILE A 152 -18.48 -18.27 -3.37
C ILE A 152 -18.99 -19.59 -2.78
N ALA A 153 -20.31 -19.76 -2.70
CA ALA A 153 -20.93 -20.96 -2.13
C ALA A 153 -20.60 -22.24 -2.92
N SER A 154 -20.18 -22.13 -4.19
CA SER A 154 -19.73 -23.26 -5.00
C SER A 154 -18.32 -23.77 -4.64
N TYR A 155 -17.52 -22.98 -3.89
CA TYR A 155 -16.12 -23.26 -3.54
C TYR A 155 -15.91 -23.52 -2.03
N LYS A 156 -16.66 -24.47 -1.46
CA LYS A 156 -16.73 -24.68 -0.01
C LYS A 156 -15.42 -25.11 0.68
N HIS A 157 -14.47 -25.67 -0.07
CA HIS A 157 -13.22 -26.23 0.48
C HIS A 157 -11.98 -25.43 0.10
N GLN A 158 -12.15 -24.39 -0.71
CA GLN A 158 -11.11 -23.49 -1.14
C GLN A 158 -11.16 -22.22 -0.32
N ASP A 159 -9.98 -21.67 -0.06
CA ASP A 159 -9.88 -20.26 0.32
C ASP A 159 -10.42 -19.38 -0.83
N VAL A 160 -11.20 -18.35 -0.48
CA VAL A 160 -11.80 -17.43 -1.46
C VAL A 160 -11.60 -16.01 -0.94
N PHE A 161 -11.15 -15.12 -1.81
CA PHE A 161 -11.07 -13.69 -1.56
C PHE A 161 -11.36 -12.91 -2.85
N GLY A 162 -11.57 -11.61 -2.72
CA GLY A 162 -11.81 -10.73 -3.86
C GLY A 162 -10.68 -9.72 -4.09
N ILE A 163 -10.57 -9.25 -5.33
CA ILE A 163 -9.81 -8.06 -5.70
C ILE A 163 -10.75 -7.12 -6.45
N ASP A 164 -10.85 -5.89 -5.96
CA ASP A 164 -11.48 -4.78 -6.67
C ASP A 164 -10.40 -3.94 -7.34
N CYS A 165 -10.44 -3.85 -8.66
CA CYS A 165 -9.39 -3.24 -9.48
C CYS A 165 -9.54 -1.72 -9.65
N GLY A 166 -10.29 -1.07 -8.76
CA GLY A 166 -10.37 0.39 -8.64
C GLY A 166 -11.59 1.00 -9.32
N ASP A 167 -11.70 2.32 -9.19
CA ASP A 167 -12.85 3.14 -9.58
C ASP A 167 -14.12 2.70 -8.85
N LEU A 168 -14.01 2.69 -7.52
CA LEU A 168 -15.02 2.13 -6.61
C LEU A 168 -16.28 3.00 -6.59
N THR A 169 -16.14 4.32 -6.43
CA THR A 169 -17.29 5.21 -6.15
C THR A 169 -17.30 6.51 -6.96
N ALA A 170 -16.71 6.55 -8.16
CA ALA A 170 -16.86 7.67 -9.10
C ALA A 170 -16.62 9.07 -8.47
N ASP A 171 -15.45 9.28 -7.84
CA ASP A 171 -15.04 10.50 -7.12
C ASP A 171 -15.84 10.81 -5.83
N ARG A 172 -16.71 9.89 -5.37
CA ARG A 172 -17.54 10.05 -4.17
C ARG A 172 -16.98 9.24 -3.00
N SER A 173 -16.00 9.79 -2.28
CA SER A 173 -15.46 9.11 -1.10
C SER A 173 -16.51 8.88 0.01
N ASP A 174 -17.58 9.69 0.04
CA ASP A 174 -18.72 9.50 0.94
C ASP A 174 -19.51 8.21 0.65
N PHE A 175 -19.32 7.62 -0.53
CA PHE A 175 -19.94 6.36 -0.93
C PHE A 175 -19.10 5.12 -0.58
N TYR A 176 -17.89 5.26 -0.02
CA TYR A 176 -17.10 4.09 0.40
C TYR A 176 -17.81 3.28 1.48
N SER A 177 -18.42 3.92 2.48
CA SER A 177 -19.15 3.23 3.55
C SER A 177 -20.32 2.37 3.02
N PRO A 178 -21.27 2.88 2.22
CA PRO A 178 -22.32 2.04 1.66
C PRO A 178 -21.79 0.94 0.73
N TYR A 179 -20.78 1.22 -0.11
CA TYR A 179 -20.11 0.21 -0.92
C TYR A 179 -19.52 -0.94 -0.08
N ILE A 180 -18.77 -0.62 0.99
CA ILE A 180 -18.19 -1.61 1.91
C ILE A 180 -19.30 -2.43 2.57
N ASN A 181 -20.38 -1.79 3.02
CA ASN A 181 -21.50 -2.49 3.68
C ASN A 181 -22.19 -3.50 2.76
N ILE A 182 -22.38 -3.16 1.48
CA ILE A 182 -22.99 -4.06 0.50
C ILE A 182 -22.03 -5.20 0.16
N LEU A 183 -20.77 -4.88 -0.15
CA LEU A 183 -19.75 -5.89 -0.48
C LEU A 183 -19.45 -6.82 0.71
N ASN A 184 -19.61 -6.35 1.95
CA ASN A 184 -19.46 -7.15 3.16
C ASN A 184 -20.41 -8.37 3.20
N LYS A 185 -21.56 -8.31 2.52
CA LYS A 185 -22.50 -9.44 2.43
C LYS A 185 -21.89 -10.68 1.78
N THR A 186 -20.82 -10.55 0.99
CA THR A 186 -20.09 -11.68 0.39
C THR A 186 -19.41 -12.58 1.42
N GLY A 187 -19.13 -12.07 2.62
CA GLY A 187 -18.49 -12.81 3.70
C GLY A 187 -17.04 -13.25 3.43
N VAL A 188 -16.37 -12.64 2.44
CA VAL A 188 -14.95 -12.87 2.13
C VAL A 188 -14.21 -11.54 2.01
N PRO A 189 -12.92 -11.48 2.38
CA PRO A 189 -12.14 -10.25 2.28
C PRO A 189 -11.96 -9.81 0.81
N PHE A 190 -12.01 -8.51 0.57
CA PHE A 190 -11.65 -7.92 -0.72
C PHE A 190 -10.38 -7.06 -0.58
N TYR A 191 -9.46 -7.16 -1.52
CA TYR A 191 -8.30 -6.26 -1.63
C TYR A 191 -8.62 -5.19 -2.66
N ARG A 192 -8.30 -3.92 -2.37
CA ARG A 192 -8.65 -2.79 -3.23
C ARG A 192 -7.40 -2.22 -3.90
N VAL A 193 -7.47 -2.09 -5.21
CA VAL A 193 -6.58 -1.24 -6.02
C VAL A 193 -7.17 0.17 -6.02
N LEU A 194 -6.31 1.19 -5.94
CA LEU A 194 -6.73 2.58 -6.10
C LEU A 194 -6.92 2.89 -7.60
N GLY A 195 -8.11 3.31 -7.99
CA GLY A 195 -8.41 3.83 -9.32
C GLY A 195 -8.33 5.35 -9.44
N ASN A 196 -8.43 5.88 -10.65
CA ASN A 196 -8.34 7.33 -10.86
C ASN A 196 -9.54 8.11 -10.31
N HIS A 197 -10.70 7.47 -10.23
CA HIS A 197 -11.89 8.01 -9.59
C HIS A 197 -11.94 7.75 -8.08
N ASP A 198 -10.91 7.13 -7.50
CA ASP A 198 -10.76 6.95 -6.05
C ASP A 198 -9.80 7.98 -5.43
N MET A 199 -9.13 8.78 -6.28
CA MET A 199 -8.22 9.84 -5.84
C MET A 199 -8.97 11.01 -5.19
N GLU A 200 -8.35 11.60 -4.18
CA GLU A 200 -8.73 12.90 -3.67
C GLU A 200 -8.23 14.01 -4.61
N ASN A 201 -9.16 14.79 -5.15
CA ASN A 201 -8.87 15.91 -6.04
C ASN A 201 -8.62 17.20 -5.27
N GLY A 202 -7.77 18.08 -5.80
CA GLY A 202 -7.54 19.43 -5.24
C GLY A 202 -6.28 19.57 -4.38
N GLY A 203 -5.63 18.45 -4.04
CA GLY A 203 -4.28 18.43 -3.50
C GLY A 203 -3.22 18.91 -4.51
N ARG A 204 -2.02 19.17 -4.03
CA ARG A 204 -0.85 19.65 -4.79
C ARG A 204 0.09 18.51 -5.19
N THR A 205 0.05 17.37 -4.51
CA THR A 205 0.96 16.25 -4.73
C THR A 205 0.23 14.91 -4.85
N LYS A 206 0.95 13.88 -5.32
CA LYS A 206 0.45 12.49 -5.39
C LYS A 206 0.06 11.96 -4.01
N GLU A 207 0.87 12.24 -3.00
CA GLU A 207 0.65 11.78 -1.62
C GLU A 207 -0.67 12.33 -1.04
N GLU A 208 -1.00 13.60 -1.35
CA GLU A 208 -2.28 14.18 -0.93
C GLU A 208 -3.48 13.57 -1.67
N SER A 209 -3.28 12.94 -2.84
CA SER A 209 -4.37 12.37 -3.64
C SER A 209 -4.86 11.01 -3.15
N VAL A 210 -4.22 10.40 -2.15
CA VAL A 210 -4.58 9.05 -1.69
C VAL A 210 -5.18 9.01 -0.28
N HIS A 211 -5.15 10.12 0.48
CA HIS A 211 -5.48 10.13 1.90
C HIS A 211 -6.87 9.58 2.22
N GLN A 212 -7.92 10.00 1.50
CA GLN A 212 -9.27 9.50 1.72
C GLN A 212 -9.36 8.00 1.47
N PHE A 213 -8.80 7.50 0.37
CA PHE A 213 -8.74 6.05 0.10
C PHE A 213 -7.99 5.32 1.22
N GLU A 214 -6.81 5.81 1.60
CA GLU A 214 -5.98 5.14 2.60
C GLU A 214 -6.60 5.15 4.00
N SER A 215 -7.44 6.14 4.31
CA SER A 215 -8.17 6.18 5.58
C SER A 215 -9.20 5.06 5.74
N TYR A 216 -9.70 4.51 4.62
CA TYR A 216 -10.65 3.39 4.60
C TYR A 216 -9.96 2.04 4.41
N PHE A 217 -8.95 1.99 3.53
CA PHE A 217 -8.41 0.72 3.02
C PHE A 217 -6.95 0.45 3.40
N GLY A 218 -6.26 1.42 4.01
CA GLY A 218 -4.83 1.32 4.32
C GLY A 218 -3.93 1.68 3.14
N PRO A 219 -2.67 1.23 3.12
CA PRO A 219 -1.69 1.67 2.13
C PRO A 219 -2.15 1.39 0.69
N SER A 220 -1.89 2.32 -0.22
CA SER A 220 -2.26 2.19 -1.64
C SER A 220 -1.32 1.28 -2.46
N ASN A 221 -0.21 0.83 -1.87
CA ASN A 221 0.67 -0.20 -2.42
C ASN A 221 0.94 -1.24 -1.33
N TYR A 222 0.73 -2.52 -1.61
CA TYR A 222 0.98 -3.59 -0.67
C TYR A 222 1.09 -4.94 -1.37
N SER A 223 1.58 -5.94 -0.64
CA SER A 223 1.64 -7.30 -1.13
C SER A 223 1.10 -8.28 -0.10
N PHE A 224 0.82 -9.50 -0.54
CA PHE A 224 0.49 -10.61 0.35
C PHE A 224 0.71 -11.93 -0.38
N ASN A 225 0.92 -12.98 0.39
CA ASN A 225 0.97 -14.34 -0.13
C ASN A 225 -0.38 -15.03 0.07
N ARG A 226 -0.75 -15.87 -0.90
CA ARG A 226 -1.83 -16.84 -0.75
C ARG A 226 -1.41 -18.16 -1.38
N GLY A 227 -1.26 -19.20 -0.57
CA GLY A 227 -0.68 -20.46 -1.04
C GLY A 227 0.71 -20.27 -1.66
N ASN A 228 0.85 -20.70 -2.92
CA ASN A 228 2.08 -20.58 -3.70
C ASN A 228 2.17 -19.30 -4.56
N ALA A 229 1.27 -18.35 -4.37
CA ALA A 229 1.21 -17.13 -5.15
C ALA A 229 1.54 -15.90 -4.29
N HIS A 230 2.25 -14.96 -4.90
CA HIS A 230 2.54 -13.65 -4.35
C HIS A 230 1.72 -12.60 -5.11
N TYR A 231 0.92 -11.82 -4.39
CA TYR A 231 0.07 -10.77 -4.93
C TYR A 231 0.69 -9.42 -4.63
N ILE A 232 0.78 -8.56 -5.65
CA ILE A 232 1.15 -7.15 -5.53
C ILE A 232 -0.05 -6.33 -5.94
N VAL A 233 -0.57 -5.53 -5.02
CA VAL A 233 -1.58 -4.51 -5.30
C VAL A 233 -0.87 -3.17 -5.42
N LEU A 234 -1.04 -2.53 -6.56
CA LEU A 234 -0.20 -1.43 -7.00
C LEU A 234 -1.03 -0.21 -7.41
N ASN A 235 -0.79 0.90 -6.74
CA ASN A 235 -1.26 2.21 -7.18
C ASN A 235 -0.33 2.73 -8.29
N ASN A 236 -0.80 2.62 -9.53
CA ASN A 236 -0.16 3.19 -10.71
C ASN A 236 -0.87 4.43 -11.24
N VAL A 237 -1.78 5.02 -10.45
CA VAL A 237 -2.45 6.28 -10.77
C VAL A 237 -1.61 7.43 -10.20
N TYR A 238 -0.80 8.06 -11.05
CA TYR A 238 0.07 9.15 -10.63
C TYR A 238 -0.61 10.50 -10.84
N TYR A 239 -1.07 11.12 -9.75
CA TYR A 239 -1.71 12.43 -9.78
C TYR A 239 -0.71 13.57 -10.09
N LEU A 240 -1.10 14.47 -10.99
CA LEU A 240 -0.25 15.53 -11.55
C LEU A 240 -0.41 16.89 -10.88
N GLY A 241 -1.03 16.94 -9.69
CA GLY A 241 -1.19 18.18 -8.91
C GLY A 241 -2.25 19.14 -9.47
N ARG A 242 -3.17 18.63 -10.29
CA ARG A 242 -4.32 19.37 -10.84
C ARG A 242 -5.56 18.47 -10.83
N PRO A 243 -6.76 18.99 -10.50
CA PRO A 243 -7.97 18.19 -10.46
C PRO A 243 -8.17 17.36 -11.73
N TYR A 244 -8.48 16.08 -11.57
CA TYR A 244 -8.71 15.11 -12.64
C TYR A 244 -7.52 14.87 -13.58
N SER A 245 -6.31 15.28 -13.18
CA SER A 245 -5.10 15.12 -13.98
C SER A 245 -4.21 14.02 -13.40
N TYR A 246 -4.07 12.93 -14.13
CA TYR A 246 -3.23 11.79 -13.76
C TYR A 246 -2.54 11.17 -14.97
N MET A 247 -1.57 10.31 -14.71
CA MET A 247 -0.98 9.41 -15.70
C MET A 247 -0.77 8.02 -15.11
N GLY A 248 -0.86 6.98 -15.93
CA GLY A 248 -0.44 5.63 -15.58
C GLY A 248 1.08 5.60 -15.40
N TYR A 249 1.56 5.55 -14.15
CA TYR A 249 2.97 5.61 -13.85
C TYR A 249 3.31 5.00 -12.49
N ILE A 250 4.40 4.23 -12.48
CA ILE A 250 5.00 3.66 -11.28
C ILE A 250 6.28 4.46 -11.04
N ASP A 251 6.38 5.12 -9.89
CA ASP A 251 7.57 5.91 -9.55
C ASP A 251 8.72 5.04 -9.01
N GLU A 252 9.91 5.63 -8.95
CA GLU A 252 11.12 4.92 -8.52
C GLU A 252 11.02 4.43 -7.07
N GLN A 253 10.34 5.18 -6.19
CA GLN A 253 10.10 4.74 -4.82
C GLN A 253 9.31 3.42 -4.81
N THR A 254 8.23 3.37 -5.59
CA THR A 254 7.38 2.18 -5.71
C THR A 254 8.15 1.03 -6.35
N TYR A 255 8.94 1.27 -7.40
CA TYR A 255 9.83 0.25 -7.99
C TYR A 255 10.86 -0.28 -6.99
N SER A 256 11.47 0.60 -6.18
CA SER A 256 12.42 0.20 -5.13
C SER A 256 11.76 -0.63 -4.05
N TRP A 257 10.52 -0.32 -3.67
CA TRP A 257 9.73 -1.14 -2.76
C TRP A 257 9.43 -2.52 -3.36
N ILE A 258 8.91 -2.59 -4.60
CA ILE A 258 8.64 -3.86 -5.31
C ILE A 258 9.91 -4.73 -5.36
N LYS A 259 11.07 -4.14 -5.66
CA LYS A 259 12.34 -4.86 -5.73
C LYS A 259 12.74 -5.45 -4.37
N GLN A 260 12.54 -4.71 -3.28
CA GLN A 260 12.84 -5.19 -1.93
C GLN A 260 11.86 -6.28 -1.51
N ASP A 261 10.56 -6.09 -1.75
CA ASP A 261 9.51 -7.07 -1.46
C ASP A 261 9.77 -8.40 -2.18
N LEU A 262 9.99 -8.35 -3.51
CA LEU A 262 10.31 -9.52 -4.31
C LEU A 262 11.65 -10.19 -3.94
N SER A 263 12.55 -9.50 -3.23
CA SER A 263 13.80 -10.12 -2.76
C SER A 263 13.59 -11.19 -1.69
N TYR A 264 12.42 -11.18 -1.04
CA TYR A 264 11.98 -12.19 -0.08
C TYR A 264 11.09 -13.28 -0.70
N VAL A 265 10.76 -13.15 -1.99
CA VAL A 265 9.92 -14.11 -2.72
C VAL A 265 10.82 -15.12 -3.44
N PRO A 266 10.63 -16.44 -3.22
CA PRO A 266 11.43 -17.45 -3.91
C PRO A 266 11.34 -17.36 -5.42
N GLU A 267 12.46 -17.58 -6.11
CA GLU A 267 12.49 -17.63 -7.57
C GLU A 267 11.52 -18.71 -8.12
N GLY A 268 10.76 -18.35 -9.16
CA GLY A 268 9.75 -19.23 -9.76
C GLY A 268 8.37 -19.18 -9.09
N THR A 269 8.20 -18.40 -8.02
CA THR A 269 6.87 -18.12 -7.43
C THR A 269 5.96 -17.45 -8.46
N LEU A 270 4.68 -17.85 -8.48
CA LEU A 270 3.67 -17.19 -9.31
C LEU A 270 3.38 -15.79 -8.73
N VAL A 271 3.56 -14.74 -9.54
CA VAL A 271 3.30 -13.37 -9.14
C VAL A 271 2.08 -12.83 -9.87
N PHE A 272 1.10 -12.34 -9.12
CA PHE A 272 -0.01 -11.55 -9.62
C PHE A 272 0.25 -10.06 -9.34
N VAL A 273 -0.03 -9.21 -10.32
CA VAL A 273 0.01 -7.75 -10.14
C VAL A 273 -1.38 -7.20 -10.47
N ALA A 274 -2.02 -6.60 -9.48
CA ALA A 274 -3.30 -5.90 -9.63
C ALA A 274 -3.04 -4.39 -9.63
N MET A 275 -3.42 -3.72 -10.72
CA MET A 275 -3.24 -2.28 -10.91
C MET A 275 -4.35 -1.74 -11.81
N HIS A 276 -4.68 -0.45 -11.66
CA HIS A 276 -5.85 0.12 -12.31
C HIS A 276 -5.59 0.55 -13.75
N ILE A 277 -4.55 1.37 -13.99
CA ILE A 277 -4.23 1.79 -15.36
C ILE A 277 -3.57 0.62 -16.10
N PRO A 278 -4.07 0.19 -17.28
CA PRO A 278 -3.47 -0.91 -18.00
C PRO A 278 -2.00 -0.64 -18.35
N GLY A 279 -1.11 -1.58 -17.99
CA GLY A 279 0.35 -1.44 -18.18
C GLY A 279 0.82 -1.50 -19.64
N ARG A 280 -0.10 -1.68 -20.58
CA ARG A 280 0.16 -1.67 -22.02
C ARG A 280 -0.70 -0.58 -22.66
N LEU A 281 -0.05 0.40 -23.28
CA LEU A 281 -0.68 1.27 -24.26
C LEU A 281 -1.04 0.38 -25.47
N THR A 282 -2.32 0.02 -25.63
CA THR A 282 -2.81 -0.54 -26.90
C THR A 282 -2.95 0.55 -27.93
#